data_AF-A0A316U6I7-F1
#
_entry.id   AF-A0A316U6I7-F1
#
_cell.length_a   1.000
_cell.length_b   1.000
_cell.length_c   1.000
_cell.angle_alpha   90.00
_cell.angle_beta   90.00
_cell.angle_gamma   90.00
#
_symmetry.space_group_name_H-M   'P 1'
#
loop_
_entity.id
_entity.type
_entity.pdbx_description
1 polymer ?
#
loop_
_entity_poly.entity_id
_entity_poly.type
_entity_poly.pdbx_seq_one_letter_code
_entity_poly.pdbx_strand_id
1 'polypeptide(L)'
;MAPLSAYTPAQPGSGNLIVHPDLPELTRLYGYSSNTVWTEPQYRIWRQNPDAAIEESHEGQEHVPGKGAAIGFLVSSGYAICWGNPLCPVHDYRSVAEAFIQWTARHNMKPLWSCIDIEMEKVLTQPPYSWTAVSCVKEDVVDPTLSHDMSTLDKRVRNKIYKAERAGLHIWEESQHLPEPKWQQQAEEGMRAWQAHRKGLQIHVTDLQPWRDVQHRRYFYGKARPADSPEGTEEKLVGMVVLAQVHDGWVVKWALEFPDCPKGTSESIIMHVLEVLNKEGSHSLTFGVAGTELKAVDNIKGWKIQTLAATYNGISSAFHLGNKSDFRAKFGGHEDRVYIAYPVDSLGMKGIDAIISVLKMDTHDEKGEGEGGDRLQTPAVERTNPISA
;
A
#
# COMPACT_ATOMS: atom_id res chain seq x y z
N MET A 1 -14.84 -24.36 -6.06
CA MET A 1 -14.39 -22.95 -6.18
C MET A 1 -15.56 -22.09 -5.77
N ALA A 2 -15.43 -21.30 -4.71
CA ALA A 2 -16.39 -20.25 -4.43
C ALA A 2 -16.35 -19.26 -5.61
N PRO A 3 -17.49 -18.71 -6.06
CA PRO A 3 -17.46 -17.62 -7.03
C PRO A 3 -16.64 -16.47 -6.44
N LEU A 4 -15.73 -15.90 -7.24
CA LEU A 4 -15.09 -14.64 -6.87
C LEU A 4 -16.20 -13.63 -6.58
N SER A 5 -16.19 -13.05 -5.37
CA SER A 5 -17.13 -12.00 -5.00
C SER A 5 -17.11 -10.90 -6.07
N ALA A 6 -18.29 -10.41 -6.45
CA ALA A 6 -18.38 -9.34 -7.43
C ALA A 6 -17.72 -8.08 -6.87
N TYR A 7 -16.79 -7.49 -7.64
CA TYR A 7 -16.15 -6.24 -7.23
C TYR A 7 -17.18 -5.18 -6.88
N THR A 8 -17.10 -4.68 -5.65
CA THR A 8 -17.91 -3.56 -5.17
C THR A 8 -16.97 -2.41 -4.82
N PRO A 9 -17.08 -1.26 -5.51
CA PRO A 9 -16.30 -0.08 -5.18
C PRO A 9 -16.60 0.40 -3.75
N ALA A 10 -15.55 0.76 -3.03
CA ALA A 10 -15.61 1.34 -1.71
C ALA A 10 -16.18 2.75 -1.83
N GLN A 11 -17.10 3.10 -0.93
CA GLN A 11 -17.57 4.47 -0.81
C GLN A 11 -16.42 5.37 -0.30
N PRO A 12 -16.36 6.64 -0.73
CA PRO A 12 -15.45 7.61 -0.13
C PRO A 12 -15.63 7.68 1.39
N GLY A 13 -14.53 7.69 2.14
CA GLY A 13 -14.56 7.73 3.61
C GLY A 13 -14.96 6.40 4.28
N SER A 14 -15.01 5.28 3.55
CA SER A 14 -15.32 3.96 4.11
C SER A 14 -14.10 3.22 4.69
N GLY A 15 -14.34 2.06 5.30
CA GLY A 15 -13.29 1.22 5.89
C GLY A 15 -12.81 1.79 7.23
N ASN A 16 -11.51 1.78 7.46
CA ASN A 16 -10.92 2.32 8.69
C ASN A 16 -11.07 3.84 8.82
N LEU A 17 -11.45 4.53 7.75
CA LEU A 17 -11.71 5.97 7.77
C LEU A 17 -12.95 6.35 8.60
N ILE A 18 -13.86 5.39 8.82
CA ILE A 18 -15.03 5.60 9.69
C ILE A 18 -14.60 5.79 11.15
N VAL A 19 -13.57 5.05 11.58
CA VAL A 19 -13.08 5.04 12.98
C VAL A 19 -11.86 5.94 13.16
N HIS A 20 -11.02 6.05 12.12
CA HIS A 20 -9.77 6.80 12.08
C HIS A 20 -9.79 7.76 10.87
N PRO A 21 -10.59 8.84 10.91
CA PRO A 21 -10.72 9.78 9.79
C PRO A 21 -9.43 10.57 9.51
N ASP A 22 -8.54 10.68 10.48
CA ASP A 22 -7.21 11.32 10.40
C ASP A 22 -6.12 10.41 9.79
N LEU A 23 -6.43 9.13 9.51
CA LEU A 23 -5.47 8.17 8.98
C LEU A 23 -4.88 8.56 7.61
N PRO A 24 -5.65 9.13 6.66
CA PRO A 24 -5.10 9.59 5.40
C PRO A 24 -4.13 10.76 5.58
N GLU A 25 -4.46 11.71 6.45
CA GLU A 25 -3.60 12.86 6.72
C GLU A 25 -2.30 12.42 7.42
N LEU A 26 -2.39 11.47 8.35
CA LEU A 26 -1.21 10.81 8.93
C LEU A 26 -0.34 10.12 7.88
N THR A 27 -0.97 9.44 6.92
CA THR A 27 -0.27 8.76 5.83
C THR A 27 0.39 9.78 4.89
N ARG A 28 -0.27 10.91 4.63
CA ARG A 28 0.29 12.03 3.87
C ARG A 28 1.50 12.65 4.59
N LEU A 29 1.45 12.79 5.91
CA LEU A 29 2.50 13.43 6.70
C LEU A 29 3.70 12.52 6.97
N TYR A 30 3.47 11.26 7.32
CA TYR A 30 4.50 10.36 7.87
C TYR A 30 4.60 9.01 7.14
N GLY A 31 3.72 8.76 6.17
CA GLY A 31 3.56 7.45 5.58
C GLY A 31 4.56 7.12 4.49
N TYR A 32 4.63 5.82 4.21
CA TYR A 32 5.32 5.21 3.08
C TYR A 32 4.32 4.39 2.26
N SER A 33 4.80 3.72 1.19
CA SER A 33 3.93 2.92 0.30
C SER A 33 3.09 1.88 1.06
N SER A 34 3.70 1.26 2.08
CA SER A 34 3.11 0.23 2.93
C SER A 34 1.97 0.77 3.80
N ASN A 35 1.95 2.03 4.19
CA ASN A 35 0.88 2.59 5.03
C ASN A 35 -0.42 2.84 4.27
N THR A 36 -0.36 2.99 2.94
CA THR A 36 -1.53 3.35 2.11
C THR A 36 -2.68 2.33 2.14
N VAL A 37 -2.42 1.11 2.61
CA VAL A 37 -3.42 0.02 2.79
C VAL A 37 -4.10 0.06 4.16
N TRP A 38 -3.65 0.89 5.10
CA TRP A 38 -4.22 0.91 6.45
C TRP A 38 -5.66 1.41 6.47
N THR A 39 -6.12 2.07 5.41
CA THR A 39 -7.52 2.48 5.24
C THR A 39 -8.46 1.29 5.00
N GLU A 40 -7.93 0.12 4.63
CA GLU A 40 -8.70 -1.09 4.32
C GLU A 40 -9.17 -1.82 5.59
N PRO A 41 -10.39 -2.38 5.60
CA PRO A 41 -11.01 -2.93 6.81
C PRO A 41 -10.31 -4.17 7.39
N GLN A 42 -9.49 -4.91 6.61
CA GLN A 42 -8.74 -6.03 7.18
C GLN A 42 -7.63 -5.58 8.14
N TYR A 43 -7.14 -4.35 8.00
CA TYR A 43 -6.13 -3.81 8.89
C TYR A 43 -6.77 -3.36 10.20
N ARG A 44 -6.12 -3.72 11.30
CA ARG A 44 -6.40 -3.15 12.62
C ARG A 44 -5.47 -1.98 12.83
N ILE A 45 -5.99 -0.92 13.42
CA ILE A 45 -5.22 0.27 13.74
C ILE A 45 -5.08 0.36 15.25
N TRP A 46 -3.83 0.33 15.72
CA TRP A 46 -3.51 0.67 17.10
C TRP A 46 -3.18 2.16 17.18
N ARG A 47 -3.64 2.80 18.26
CA ARG A 47 -3.35 4.20 18.59
C ARG A 47 -2.63 4.30 19.91
N GLN A 48 -1.61 5.16 19.94
CA GLN A 48 -0.88 5.43 21.18
C GLN A 48 -1.75 6.17 22.21
N ASN A 49 -2.51 7.19 21.76
CA ASN A 49 -3.37 8.01 22.61
C ASN A 49 -4.82 8.01 22.09
N PRO A 50 -5.55 6.88 22.16
CA PRO A 50 -6.87 6.75 21.53
C PRO A 50 -7.92 7.78 21.99
N ASP A 51 -7.81 8.23 23.24
CA ASP A 51 -8.79 9.09 23.91
C ASP A 51 -8.58 10.59 23.64
N ALA A 52 -7.43 10.96 23.06
CA ALA A 52 -7.15 12.35 22.80
C ALA A 52 -7.92 12.83 21.56
N ALA A 53 -8.48 14.05 21.66
CA ALA A 53 -9.35 14.62 20.64
C ALA A 53 -8.61 14.75 19.30
N ILE A 54 -9.30 14.64 18.17
CA ILE A 54 -8.69 14.99 16.88
C ILE A 54 -8.53 16.51 16.87
N GLU A 55 -7.29 16.98 16.93
CA GLU A 55 -6.95 18.39 16.72
C GLU A 55 -6.82 18.66 15.22
N GLU A 56 -7.36 19.78 14.75
CA GLU A 56 -7.13 20.25 13.37
C GLU A 56 -5.67 20.69 13.24
N SER A 57 -5.01 20.26 12.15
CA SER A 57 -3.65 20.69 11.85
C SER A 57 -3.63 22.19 11.53
N HIS A 58 -2.76 22.95 12.21
CA HIS A 58 -2.53 24.36 11.91
C HIS A 58 -1.32 24.54 10.99
N GLU A 59 -1.38 25.56 10.13
CA GLU A 59 -0.30 25.92 9.21
C GLU A 59 0.99 26.21 9.99
N GLY A 60 2.04 25.42 9.74
CA GLY A 60 3.35 25.55 10.40
C GLY A 60 3.60 24.64 11.60
N GLN A 61 2.67 23.75 11.97
CA GLN A 61 2.96 22.69 12.97
C GLN A 61 3.53 21.43 12.30
N GLU A 62 4.69 20.95 12.77
CA GLU A 62 5.32 19.69 12.34
C GLU A 62 4.61 18.43 12.91
N HIS A 63 3.69 18.61 13.86
CA HIS A 63 2.90 17.57 14.51
C HIS A 63 1.44 18.05 14.55
N VAL A 64 0.41 17.24 14.27
CA VAL A 64 -0.33 16.42 15.25
C VAL A 64 -1.48 15.73 14.48
N PRO A 65 -1.92 14.53 14.91
CA PRO A 65 -3.34 14.38 15.18
C PRO A 65 -3.52 13.92 16.61
N GLY A 66 -4.49 14.50 17.31
CA GLY A 66 -4.49 14.39 18.77
C GLY A 66 -4.64 12.97 19.30
N LYS A 67 -5.03 11.98 18.48
CA LYS A 67 -4.96 10.53 18.83
C LYS A 67 -3.53 9.92 18.89
N GLY A 68 -2.49 10.72 18.62
CA GLY A 68 -1.09 10.30 18.58
C GLY A 68 -0.76 9.36 17.43
N ALA A 69 0.40 8.70 17.55
CA ALA A 69 0.92 7.78 16.55
C ALA A 69 -0.04 6.62 16.24
N ALA A 70 0.00 6.14 15.00
CA ALA A 70 -0.78 4.98 14.55
C ALA A 70 0.11 3.84 14.05
N ILE A 71 -0.30 2.60 14.32
CA ILE A 71 0.30 1.39 13.74
C ILE A 71 -0.81 0.53 13.14
N GLY A 72 -0.73 0.26 11.84
CA GLY A 72 -1.58 -0.69 11.14
C GLY A 72 -0.98 -2.09 11.12
N PHE A 73 -1.79 -3.08 11.52
CA PHE A 73 -1.36 -4.46 11.63
C PHE A 73 -2.47 -5.45 11.28
N LEU A 74 -2.06 -6.65 10.90
CA LEU A 74 -2.93 -7.81 10.67
C LEU A 74 -2.77 -8.80 11.81
N VAL A 75 -3.80 -9.60 12.10
CA VAL A 75 -3.73 -10.62 13.16
C VAL A 75 -3.85 -12.00 12.55
N SER A 76 -2.88 -12.87 12.83
CA SER A 76 -2.91 -14.26 12.36
C SER A 76 -2.10 -15.16 13.27
N SER A 77 -2.68 -16.30 13.67
CA SER A 77 -1.99 -17.34 14.46
C SER A 77 -1.27 -16.83 15.73
N GLY A 78 -1.85 -15.83 16.40
CA GLY A 78 -1.26 -15.20 17.60
C GLY A 78 -0.13 -14.20 17.29
N TYR A 79 0.04 -13.79 16.04
CA TYR A 79 0.94 -12.73 15.63
C TYR A 79 0.17 -11.43 15.33
N ALA A 80 0.76 -10.30 15.70
CA ALA A 80 0.41 -8.97 15.22
C ALA A 80 1.44 -8.58 14.16
N ILE A 81 1.04 -8.65 12.88
CA ILE A 81 1.91 -8.41 11.73
C ILE A 81 1.74 -6.94 11.33
N CYS A 82 2.64 -6.09 11.81
CA CYS A 82 2.71 -4.68 11.44
C CYS A 82 3.18 -4.54 9.99
N TRP A 83 2.50 -3.69 9.23
CA TRP A 83 2.76 -3.52 7.80
C TRP A 83 3.19 -2.09 7.50
N GLY A 84 4.48 -1.82 7.58
CA GLY A 84 5.06 -0.48 7.45
C GLY A 84 5.54 0.10 8.77
N ASN A 85 6.08 1.32 8.65
CA ASN A 85 6.54 2.12 9.78
C ASN A 85 5.37 2.69 10.58
N PRO A 86 5.54 3.04 11.87
CA PRO A 86 4.58 3.84 12.60
C PRO A 86 4.32 5.18 11.89
N LEU A 87 3.06 5.63 11.87
CA LEU A 87 2.71 6.97 11.37
C LEU A 87 2.94 8.01 12.48
N CYS A 88 4.19 8.45 12.59
CA CYS A 88 4.68 9.51 13.48
C CYS A 88 6.05 10.00 12.98
N PRO A 89 6.60 11.09 13.52
CA PRO A 89 7.99 11.47 13.27
C PRO A 89 8.97 10.36 13.60
N VAL A 90 10.07 10.30 12.83
CA VAL A 90 11.12 9.28 12.98
C VAL A 90 11.72 9.25 14.39
N HIS A 91 11.86 10.41 15.03
CA HIS A 91 12.42 10.49 16.40
C HIS A 91 11.52 9.82 17.46
N ASP A 92 10.23 9.61 17.16
CA ASP A 92 9.26 8.96 18.04
C ASP A 92 9.17 7.44 17.81
N TYR A 93 9.77 6.89 16.74
CA TYR A 93 9.66 5.47 16.39
C TYR A 93 9.94 4.54 17.57
N ARG A 94 10.98 4.84 18.37
CA ARG A 94 11.35 4.03 19.55
C ARG A 94 10.26 3.99 20.61
N SER A 95 9.73 5.14 21.02
CA SER A 95 8.73 5.23 22.09
C SER A 95 7.40 4.62 21.65
N VAL A 96 7.03 4.81 20.38
CA VAL A 96 5.83 4.24 19.77
C VAL A 96 5.94 2.72 19.63
N ALA A 97 7.08 2.21 19.15
CA ALA A 97 7.33 0.77 19.08
C ALA A 97 7.26 0.11 20.45
N GLU A 98 7.84 0.75 21.48
CA GLU A 98 7.80 0.27 22.86
C GLU A 98 6.37 0.11 23.37
N ALA A 99 5.56 1.16 23.23
CA ALA A 99 4.17 1.15 23.66
C ALA A 99 3.35 0.06 22.95
N PHE A 100 3.57 -0.12 21.64
CA PHE A 100 2.91 -1.18 20.88
C PHE A 100 3.37 -2.59 21.29
N ILE A 101 4.67 -2.81 21.49
CA ILE A 101 5.21 -4.09 21.95
C ILE A 101 4.62 -4.47 23.31
N GLN A 102 4.56 -3.53 24.25
CA GLN A 102 3.92 -3.74 25.55
C GLN A 102 2.41 -4.03 25.41
N TRP A 103 1.73 -3.35 24.49
CA TRP A 103 0.32 -3.62 24.18
C TRP A 103 0.11 -5.03 23.62
N THR A 104 0.90 -5.46 22.63
CA THR A 104 0.79 -6.81 22.05
C THR A 104 1.05 -7.91 23.08
N ALA A 105 2.03 -7.71 23.98
CA ALA A 105 2.30 -8.63 25.08
C ALA A 105 1.08 -8.80 26.01
N ARG A 106 0.41 -7.70 26.38
CA ARG A 106 -0.84 -7.75 27.19
C ARG A 106 -1.99 -8.47 26.50
N HIS A 107 -1.97 -8.54 25.16
CA HIS A 107 -2.98 -9.20 24.35
C HIS A 107 -2.55 -10.59 23.87
N ASN A 108 -1.48 -11.16 24.44
CA ASN A 108 -0.93 -12.47 24.07
C ASN A 108 -0.60 -12.61 22.57
N MET A 109 -0.17 -11.51 21.94
CA MET A 109 0.26 -11.51 20.55
C MET A 109 1.78 -11.31 20.44
N LYS A 110 2.37 -11.94 19.43
CA LYS A 110 3.77 -11.74 19.06
C LYS A 110 3.87 -10.69 17.96
N PRO A 111 4.54 -9.55 18.19
CA PRO A 111 4.69 -8.57 17.14
C PRO A 111 5.71 -9.04 16.08
N LEU A 112 5.43 -8.71 14.82
CA LEU A 112 6.31 -8.88 13.68
C LEU A 112 6.16 -7.65 12.78
N TRP A 113 7.26 -6.98 12.47
CA TRP A 113 7.24 -5.83 11.57
C TRP A 113 7.69 -6.22 10.17
N SER A 114 6.92 -5.81 9.16
CA SER A 114 7.20 -6.05 7.75
C SER A 114 7.14 -4.75 6.96
N CYS A 115 7.89 -4.68 5.87
CA CYS A 115 7.96 -3.51 4.98
C CYS A 115 8.33 -2.22 5.71
N ILE A 116 9.25 -2.32 6.69
CA ILE A 116 9.79 -1.17 7.42
C ILE A 116 11.05 -0.63 6.74
N ASP A 117 11.36 0.65 6.98
CA ASP A 117 12.59 1.28 6.53
C ASP A 117 13.79 0.94 7.45
N ILE A 118 14.95 1.51 7.12
CA ILE A 118 16.18 1.33 7.87
C ILE A 118 16.15 1.98 9.27
N GLU A 119 15.41 3.07 9.46
CA GLU A 119 15.36 3.77 10.76
C GLU A 119 14.55 2.97 11.77
N MET A 120 13.41 2.43 11.35
CA MET A 120 12.60 1.52 12.16
C MET A 120 13.29 0.16 12.37
N GLU A 121 14.02 -0.34 11.37
CA GLU A 121 14.87 -1.54 11.54
C GLU A 121 15.87 -1.34 12.67
N LYS A 122 16.64 -0.24 12.66
CA LYS A 122 17.61 0.10 13.72
C LYS A 122 16.95 0.18 15.09
N VAL A 123 15.74 0.75 15.18
CA VAL A 123 14.99 0.81 16.45
C VAL A 123 14.78 -0.59 17.02
N LEU A 124 14.42 -1.57 16.20
CA LEU A 124 14.10 -2.92 16.62
C LEU A 124 15.33 -3.82 16.83
N THR A 125 16.39 -3.64 16.04
CA THR A 125 17.58 -4.52 16.11
C THR A 125 18.64 -4.06 17.11
N GLN A 126 18.57 -2.81 17.56
CA GLN A 126 19.44 -2.31 18.63
C GLN A 126 18.87 -2.60 20.03
N PRO A 127 19.69 -2.47 21.09
CA PRO A 127 19.18 -2.52 22.46
C PRO A 127 18.01 -1.53 22.69
N PRO A 128 17.01 -1.89 23.53
CA PRO A 128 16.95 -3.10 24.35
C PRO A 128 16.37 -4.34 23.63
N TYR A 129 15.88 -4.19 22.41
CA TYR A 129 15.10 -5.24 21.74
C TYR A 129 15.99 -6.32 21.14
N SER A 130 17.07 -5.93 20.46
CA SER A 130 18.01 -6.86 19.82
C SER A 130 17.31 -7.89 18.93
N TRP A 131 16.29 -7.45 18.18
CA TRP A 131 15.56 -8.30 17.25
C TRP A 131 16.43 -8.74 16.07
N THR A 132 15.92 -9.72 15.34
CA THR A 132 16.49 -10.14 14.07
C THR A 132 15.79 -9.42 12.92
N ALA A 133 16.55 -8.96 11.93
CA ALA A 133 16.01 -8.35 10.72
C ALA A 133 16.53 -9.03 9.45
N VAL A 134 15.71 -9.03 8.39
CA VAL A 134 16.11 -9.47 7.05
C VAL A 134 15.63 -8.50 6.00
N SER A 135 16.38 -8.38 4.91
CA SER A 135 15.94 -7.63 3.73
C SER A 135 15.84 -8.56 2.53
N CYS A 136 14.61 -8.90 2.18
CA CYS A 136 14.29 -9.67 0.97
C CYS A 136 13.35 -8.94 0.02
N VAL A 137 12.96 -7.74 0.40
CA VAL A 137 11.89 -7.00 -0.22
C VAL A 137 12.46 -5.62 -0.55
N LYS A 138 12.08 -5.09 -1.70
CA LYS A 138 12.50 -3.75 -2.13
C LYS A 138 11.30 -2.94 -2.56
N GLU A 139 11.41 -1.63 -2.47
CA GLU A 139 10.57 -0.73 -3.23
C GLU A 139 11.30 -0.33 -4.50
N ASP A 140 10.57 -0.20 -5.60
CA ASP A 140 11.11 0.41 -6.81
C ASP A 140 10.70 1.89 -6.79
N VAL A 141 11.69 2.77 -6.66
CA VAL A 141 11.52 4.22 -6.54
C VAL A 141 12.08 4.89 -7.78
N VAL A 142 11.33 5.80 -8.37
CA VAL A 142 11.73 6.63 -9.51
C VAL A 142 11.79 8.08 -9.04
N ASP A 143 12.83 8.80 -9.47
CA ASP A 143 12.89 10.25 -9.35
C ASP A 143 12.30 10.87 -10.63
N PRO A 144 11.11 11.51 -10.57
CA PRO A 144 10.50 12.16 -11.72
C PRO A 144 11.41 13.19 -12.40
N THR A 145 12.27 13.87 -11.64
CA THR A 145 13.18 14.89 -12.18
C THR A 145 14.28 14.30 -13.07
N LEU A 146 14.56 13.01 -12.92
CA LEU A 146 15.56 12.28 -13.71
C LEU A 146 14.94 11.39 -14.80
N SER A 147 13.69 10.95 -14.61
CA SER A 147 13.05 9.91 -15.43
C SER A 147 11.91 10.40 -16.33
N HIS A 148 11.64 11.71 -16.39
CA HIS A 148 10.57 12.27 -17.24
C HIS A 148 10.93 12.36 -18.73
N ASP A 149 12.21 12.35 -19.10
CA ASP A 149 12.63 12.53 -20.49
C ASP A 149 12.45 11.24 -21.32
N MET A 150 11.49 11.29 -22.25
CA MET A 150 11.21 10.26 -23.26
C MET A 150 12.45 9.80 -24.06
N SER A 151 13.46 10.66 -24.22
CA SER A 151 14.70 10.34 -24.91
C SER A 151 15.57 9.32 -24.16
N THR A 152 15.44 9.26 -22.83
CA THR A 152 16.23 8.36 -21.96
C THR A 152 15.65 6.94 -21.90
N LEU A 153 14.38 6.76 -22.29
CA LEU A 153 13.70 5.47 -22.23
C LEU A 153 14.29 4.44 -23.22
N ASP A 154 14.14 3.16 -22.89
CA ASP A 154 14.40 2.08 -23.84
C ASP A 154 13.51 2.25 -25.10
N LYS A 155 14.09 1.93 -26.26
CA LYS A 155 13.44 2.08 -27.57
C LYS A 155 12.11 1.33 -27.64
N ARG A 156 11.96 0.18 -26.99
CA ARG A 156 10.72 -0.60 -26.99
C ARG A 156 9.61 0.12 -26.24
N VAL A 157 9.93 0.74 -25.10
CA VAL A 157 8.99 1.51 -24.29
C VAL A 157 8.53 2.75 -25.05
N ARG A 158 9.47 3.52 -25.59
CA ARG A 158 9.19 4.70 -26.42
C ARG A 158 8.27 4.37 -27.61
N ASN A 159 8.54 3.25 -28.30
CA ASN A 159 7.72 2.82 -29.43
C ASN A 159 6.28 2.45 -29.05
N LYS A 160 6.07 1.90 -27.85
CA LYS A 160 4.72 1.63 -27.33
C LYS A 160 3.97 2.93 -27.08
N ILE A 161 4.60 3.91 -26.44
CA ILE A 161 3.99 5.21 -26.15
C ILE A 161 3.55 5.90 -27.44
N TYR A 162 4.44 6.00 -28.44
CA TYR A 162 4.08 6.54 -29.75
C TYR A 162 2.98 5.74 -30.46
N LYS A 163 2.86 4.44 -30.21
CA LYS A 163 1.79 3.63 -30.78
C LYS A 163 0.46 3.93 -30.11
N ALA A 164 0.44 4.12 -28.80
CA ALA A 164 -0.76 4.51 -28.06
C ALA A 164 -1.25 5.91 -28.48
N GLU A 165 -0.33 6.88 -28.62
CA GLU A 165 -0.64 8.22 -29.12
C GLU A 165 -1.25 8.19 -30.54
N ARG A 166 -0.63 7.45 -31.48
CA ARG A 166 -1.17 7.27 -32.84
C ARG A 166 -2.52 6.54 -32.86
N ALA A 167 -2.83 5.77 -31.83
CA ALA A 167 -4.13 5.14 -31.66
C ALA A 167 -5.18 6.10 -31.05
N GLY A 168 -4.83 7.37 -30.83
CA GLY A 168 -5.73 8.39 -30.31
C GLY A 168 -5.89 8.34 -28.79
N LEU A 169 -4.90 7.81 -28.05
CA LEU A 169 -4.92 7.89 -26.59
C LEU A 169 -4.79 9.34 -26.13
N HIS A 170 -5.78 9.79 -25.37
CA HIS A 170 -5.78 11.08 -24.67
C HIS A 170 -5.72 10.83 -23.16
N ILE A 171 -4.84 11.57 -22.46
CA ILE A 171 -4.65 11.45 -21.01
C ILE A 171 -5.14 12.73 -20.35
N TRP A 172 -5.83 12.61 -19.22
CA TRP A 172 -6.18 13.75 -18.36
C TRP A 172 -6.05 13.38 -16.88
N GLU A 173 -6.05 14.40 -16.04
CA GLU A 173 -5.89 14.27 -14.60
C GLU A 173 -7.12 14.83 -13.85
N GLU A 174 -7.48 14.19 -12.76
CA GLU A 174 -8.36 14.73 -11.71
C GLU A 174 -7.66 14.59 -10.35
N SER A 175 -7.73 15.61 -9.52
CA SER A 175 -7.01 15.66 -8.24
C SER A 175 -7.96 15.98 -7.10
N GLN A 176 -7.92 15.19 -6.02
CA GLN A 176 -8.70 15.40 -4.79
C GLN A 176 -10.23 15.38 -4.95
N HIS A 177 -10.75 14.94 -6.10
CA HIS A 177 -12.16 14.71 -6.33
C HIS A 177 -12.39 13.53 -7.28
N LEU A 178 -13.62 13.03 -7.31
CA LEU A 178 -14.05 12.02 -8.28
C LEU A 178 -14.23 12.66 -9.66
N PRO A 179 -14.02 11.90 -10.75
CA PRO A 179 -14.33 12.39 -12.08
C PRO A 179 -15.85 12.52 -12.26
N GLU A 180 -16.29 13.10 -13.37
CA GLU A 180 -17.71 13.14 -13.70
C GLU A 180 -18.35 11.73 -13.66
N PRO A 181 -19.65 11.61 -13.30
CA PRO A 181 -20.31 10.31 -13.10
C PRO A 181 -20.17 9.33 -14.27
N LYS A 182 -20.16 9.83 -15.51
CA LYS A 182 -19.93 9.01 -16.72
C LYS A 182 -18.59 8.28 -16.66
N TRP A 183 -17.52 8.97 -16.29
CA TRP A 183 -16.17 8.42 -16.24
C TRP A 183 -15.96 7.55 -15.00
N GLN A 184 -16.55 7.92 -13.87
CA GLN A 184 -16.55 7.09 -12.68
C GLN A 184 -17.20 5.73 -12.96
N GLN A 185 -18.38 5.72 -13.59
CA GLN A 185 -19.07 4.49 -13.96
C GLN A 185 -18.23 3.63 -14.91
N GLN A 186 -17.61 4.23 -15.94
CA GLN A 186 -16.73 3.50 -16.85
C GLN A 186 -15.49 2.93 -16.14
N ALA A 187 -14.92 3.65 -15.16
CA ALA A 187 -13.82 3.15 -14.35
C ALA A 187 -14.24 1.94 -13.52
N GLU A 188 -15.42 1.96 -12.90
CA GLU A 188 -15.96 0.84 -12.12
C GLU A 188 -16.27 -0.38 -12.99
N GLU A 189 -16.81 -0.18 -14.20
CA GLU A 189 -16.99 -1.22 -15.20
C GLU A 189 -15.64 -1.81 -15.66
N GLY A 190 -14.66 -0.95 -15.96
CA GLY A 190 -13.30 -1.35 -16.32
C GLY A 190 -12.61 -2.15 -15.21
N MET A 191 -12.77 -1.74 -13.95
CA MET A 191 -12.25 -2.45 -12.79
C MET A 191 -12.90 -3.82 -12.60
N ARG A 192 -14.23 -3.91 -12.73
CA ARG A 192 -14.95 -5.20 -12.73
C ARG A 192 -14.41 -6.13 -13.80
N ALA A 193 -14.29 -5.62 -15.02
CA ALA A 193 -13.80 -6.40 -16.15
C ALA A 193 -12.34 -6.84 -15.92
N TRP A 194 -11.47 -5.93 -15.48
CA TRP A 194 -10.08 -6.25 -15.19
C TRP A 194 -9.93 -7.31 -14.10
N GLN A 195 -10.72 -7.24 -13.02
CA GLN A 195 -10.72 -8.27 -11.98
C GLN A 195 -11.20 -9.62 -12.50
N ALA A 196 -12.26 -9.67 -13.31
CA ALA A 196 -12.76 -10.90 -13.90
C ALA A 196 -11.75 -11.59 -14.84
N HIS A 197 -10.84 -10.82 -15.45
CA HIS A 197 -9.80 -11.35 -16.34
C HIS A 197 -8.47 -11.67 -15.63
N ARG A 198 -8.32 -11.31 -14.34
CA ARG A 198 -7.12 -11.64 -13.57
C ARG A 198 -7.02 -13.15 -13.37
N LYS A 199 -5.83 -13.71 -13.64
CA LYS A 199 -5.49 -15.13 -13.45
C LYS A 199 -4.30 -15.25 -12.51
N GLY A 200 -4.24 -16.35 -11.75
CA GLY A 200 -3.12 -16.68 -10.85
C GLY A 200 -3.38 -16.35 -9.39
N LEU A 201 -2.51 -16.85 -8.51
CA LEU A 201 -2.57 -16.66 -7.06
C LEU A 201 -2.39 -15.16 -6.73
N GLN A 202 -3.41 -14.55 -6.14
CA GLN A 202 -3.39 -13.15 -5.76
C GLN A 202 -2.87 -12.99 -4.32
N ILE A 203 -2.02 -12.00 -4.10
CA ILE A 203 -1.68 -11.53 -2.75
C ILE A 203 -2.68 -10.42 -2.39
N HIS A 204 -3.49 -10.63 -1.36
CA HIS A 204 -4.51 -9.69 -0.90
C HIS A 204 -3.97 -8.76 0.19
N VAL A 205 -2.84 -8.10 -0.09
CA VAL A 205 -2.35 -7.01 0.78
C VAL A 205 -3.19 -5.74 0.58
N THR A 206 -3.81 -5.60 -0.60
CA THR A 206 -4.61 -4.43 -0.92
C THR A 206 -5.80 -4.75 -1.82
N ASP A 207 -6.97 -4.27 -1.42
CA ASP A 207 -8.19 -4.29 -2.22
C ASP A 207 -8.19 -3.16 -3.25
N LEU A 208 -8.69 -3.45 -4.45
CA LEU A 208 -8.84 -2.46 -5.52
C LEU A 208 -9.90 -1.42 -5.14
N GLN A 209 -9.56 -0.45 -4.30
CA GLN A 209 -10.52 0.50 -3.74
C GLN A 209 -10.05 1.95 -3.96
N PRO A 210 -10.02 2.41 -5.22
CA PRO A 210 -9.41 3.69 -5.57
C PRO A 210 -10.16 4.91 -5.01
N TRP A 211 -11.43 4.75 -4.63
CA TRP A 211 -12.29 5.85 -4.16
C TRP A 211 -12.30 6.04 -2.65
N ARG A 212 -11.59 5.21 -1.87
CA ARG A 212 -11.71 5.24 -0.41
C ARG A 212 -11.21 6.56 0.21
N ASP A 213 -10.11 7.09 -0.31
CA ASP A 213 -9.40 8.25 0.22
C ASP A 213 -9.20 9.29 -0.87
N VAL A 214 -10.28 9.83 -1.45
CA VAL A 214 -10.21 10.72 -2.62
C VAL A 214 -9.34 11.96 -2.37
N GLN A 215 -9.34 12.50 -1.15
CA GLN A 215 -8.67 13.75 -0.80
C GLN A 215 -7.15 13.72 -0.95
N HIS A 216 -6.52 12.54 -0.83
CA HIS A 216 -5.06 12.37 -0.95
C HIS A 216 -4.67 11.60 -2.21
N ARG A 217 -5.54 11.64 -3.23
CA ARG A 217 -5.35 10.91 -4.49
C ARG A 217 -5.31 11.84 -5.68
N ARG A 218 -4.53 11.40 -6.66
CA ARG A 218 -4.56 11.93 -8.02
C ARG A 218 -4.89 10.81 -8.97
N TYR A 219 -5.77 11.08 -9.90
CA TYR A 219 -6.26 10.12 -10.86
C TYR A 219 -5.86 10.57 -12.25
N PHE A 220 -5.16 9.70 -12.97
CA PHE A 220 -4.76 9.92 -14.34
C PHE A 220 -5.51 8.93 -15.20
N TYR A 221 -6.33 9.42 -16.12
CA TYR A 221 -7.20 8.60 -16.93
C TYR A 221 -6.73 8.61 -18.38
N GLY A 222 -6.79 7.45 -19.02
CA GLY A 222 -6.63 7.32 -20.46
C GLY A 222 -7.98 7.10 -21.11
N LYS A 223 -8.32 7.88 -22.14
CA LYS A 223 -9.44 7.61 -23.03
C LYS A 223 -8.96 7.45 -24.46
N ALA A 224 -9.59 6.55 -25.19
CA ALA A 224 -9.34 6.35 -26.59
C ALA A 224 -10.62 5.86 -27.27
N ARG A 225 -10.68 6.01 -28.59
CA ARG A 225 -11.73 5.37 -29.37
C ARG A 225 -11.45 3.85 -29.43
N PRO A 226 -12.47 2.98 -29.29
CA PRO A 226 -12.28 1.55 -29.47
C PRO A 226 -11.65 1.22 -30.83
N ALA A 227 -10.74 0.25 -30.86
CA ALA A 227 -10.11 -0.20 -32.10
C ALA A 227 -11.17 -0.66 -33.11
N ASP A 228 -10.94 -0.36 -34.39
CA ASP A 228 -11.80 -0.76 -35.51
C ASP A 228 -13.26 -0.28 -35.43
N SER A 229 -13.54 0.72 -34.58
CA SER A 229 -14.89 1.30 -34.47
C SER A 229 -15.17 2.35 -35.55
N PRO A 230 -16.44 2.52 -35.97
CA PRO A 230 -16.83 3.50 -36.98
C PRO A 230 -16.40 4.93 -36.63
N GLU A 231 -16.19 5.74 -37.66
CA GLU A 231 -15.97 7.17 -37.48
C GLU A 231 -17.16 7.82 -36.75
N GLY A 232 -16.87 8.64 -35.74
CA GLY A 232 -17.89 9.23 -34.85
C GLY A 232 -18.22 8.42 -33.59
N THR A 233 -17.63 7.23 -33.41
CA THR A 233 -17.75 6.48 -32.14
C THR A 233 -17.14 7.27 -30.98
N GLU A 234 -17.87 7.38 -29.87
CA GLU A 234 -17.40 8.05 -28.66
C GLU A 234 -16.14 7.39 -28.07
N GLU A 235 -15.29 8.23 -27.47
CA GLU A 235 -14.16 7.76 -26.68
C GLU A 235 -14.63 7.03 -25.43
N LYS A 236 -13.89 5.99 -25.06
CA LYS A 236 -14.11 5.24 -23.82
C LYS A 236 -12.88 5.30 -22.95
N LEU A 237 -13.09 5.13 -21.65
CA LEU A 237 -12.03 4.94 -20.69
C LEU A 237 -11.29 3.62 -20.98
N VAL A 238 -9.98 3.70 -21.17
CA VAL A 238 -9.13 2.54 -21.54
C VAL A 238 -8.07 2.23 -20.49
N GLY A 239 -7.84 3.13 -19.53
CA GLY A 239 -6.95 2.87 -18.41
C GLY A 239 -7.02 3.98 -17.37
N MET A 240 -6.44 3.69 -16.20
CA MET A 240 -6.32 4.65 -15.11
C MET A 240 -5.07 4.36 -14.27
N VAL A 241 -4.35 5.40 -13.89
CA VAL A 241 -3.34 5.37 -12.84
C VAL A 241 -3.83 6.18 -11.64
N VAL A 242 -3.66 5.64 -10.44
CA VAL A 242 -4.05 6.30 -9.19
C VAL A 242 -2.82 6.47 -8.33
N LEU A 243 -2.52 7.72 -7.97
CA LEU A 243 -1.45 8.06 -7.04
C LEU A 243 -2.01 8.24 -5.64
N ALA A 244 -1.25 7.84 -4.62
CA ALA A 244 -1.45 8.18 -3.22
C ALA A 244 -0.36 9.16 -2.78
N GLN A 245 -0.73 10.23 -2.09
CA GLN A 245 0.26 11.11 -1.48
C GLN A 245 0.82 10.46 -0.21
N VAL A 246 2.14 10.47 -0.04
CA VAL A 246 2.84 9.99 1.15
C VAL A 246 4.06 10.86 1.42
N HIS A 247 4.30 11.24 2.68
CA HIS A 247 5.44 12.06 3.11
C HIS A 247 5.84 13.14 2.06
N ASP A 248 7.01 13.00 1.44
CA ASP A 248 7.60 13.89 0.45
C ASP A 248 7.48 13.38 -1.01
N GLY A 249 6.57 12.43 -1.25
CA GLY A 249 6.43 11.79 -2.56
C GLY A 249 5.05 11.20 -2.85
N TRP A 250 5.04 10.32 -3.84
CA TRP A 250 3.83 9.68 -4.36
C TRP A 250 4.00 8.18 -4.51
N VAL A 251 2.89 7.45 -4.33
CA VAL A 251 2.83 6.01 -4.55
C VAL A 251 1.91 5.74 -5.74
N VAL A 252 2.40 5.04 -6.76
CA VAL A 252 1.54 4.45 -7.81
C VAL A 252 0.76 3.31 -7.17
N LYS A 253 -0.42 3.63 -6.63
CA LYS A 253 -1.26 2.65 -5.94
C LYS A 253 -1.86 1.66 -6.93
N TRP A 254 -2.37 2.18 -8.04
CA TRP A 254 -2.96 1.39 -9.11
C TRP A 254 -2.51 1.88 -10.47
N ALA A 255 -2.21 0.95 -11.37
CA ALA A 255 -2.01 1.20 -12.80
C ALA A 255 -2.83 0.14 -13.54
N LEU A 256 -3.99 0.55 -14.04
CA LEU A 256 -5.02 -0.31 -14.60
C LEU A 256 -5.09 -0.11 -16.10
N GLU A 257 -5.01 -1.22 -16.83
CA GLU A 257 -5.33 -1.29 -18.25
C GLU A 257 -6.67 -2.00 -18.38
N PHE A 258 -7.66 -1.31 -18.94
CA PHE A 258 -8.97 -1.90 -19.18
C PHE A 258 -8.95 -2.72 -20.48
N PRO A 259 -9.93 -3.62 -20.69
CA PRO A 259 -10.02 -4.39 -21.92
C PRO A 259 -9.96 -3.51 -23.17
N ASP A 260 -9.32 -4.03 -24.22
CA ASP A 260 -9.18 -3.38 -25.53
C ASP A 260 -8.40 -2.05 -25.53
N CYS A 261 -7.70 -1.72 -24.44
CA CYS A 261 -6.84 -0.54 -24.41
C CYS A 261 -5.74 -0.60 -25.50
N PRO A 262 -5.35 0.56 -26.09
CA PRO A 262 -4.18 0.60 -26.95
C PRO A 262 -2.93 0.07 -26.24
N LYS A 263 -2.13 -0.73 -26.94
CA LYS A 263 -0.83 -1.18 -26.41
C LYS A 263 0.04 0.04 -26.10
N GLY A 264 0.52 0.14 -24.86
CA GLY A 264 1.27 1.30 -24.39
C GLY A 264 0.48 2.22 -23.45
N THR A 265 -0.80 1.93 -23.17
CA THR A 265 -1.64 2.79 -22.33
C THR A 265 -1.05 3.05 -20.94
N SER A 266 -0.68 1.99 -20.19
CA SER A 266 -0.05 2.20 -18.86
C SER A 266 1.27 2.94 -18.94
N GLU A 267 2.10 2.63 -19.94
CA GLU A 267 3.39 3.29 -20.14
C GLU A 267 3.23 4.78 -20.48
N SER A 268 2.25 5.14 -21.32
CA SER A 268 1.93 6.53 -21.65
C SER A 268 1.39 7.30 -20.44
N ILE A 269 0.48 6.70 -19.65
CA ILE A 269 -0.06 7.38 -18.46
C ILE A 269 1.04 7.59 -17.41
N ILE A 270 1.91 6.60 -17.17
CA ILE A 270 3.02 6.74 -16.22
C ILE A 270 4.03 7.79 -16.69
N MET A 271 4.34 7.86 -17.99
CA MET A 271 5.19 8.94 -18.48
C MET A 271 4.57 10.32 -18.26
N HIS A 272 3.26 10.45 -18.50
CA HIS A 272 2.55 11.70 -18.21
C HIS A 272 2.59 12.05 -16.71
N VAL A 273 2.44 11.05 -15.82
CA VAL A 273 2.63 11.22 -14.37
C VAL A 273 4.02 11.76 -14.05
N LEU A 274 5.08 11.15 -14.61
CA LEU A 274 6.46 11.59 -14.36
C LEU A 274 6.69 13.03 -14.84
N GLU A 275 6.16 13.40 -16.00
CA GLU A 275 6.24 14.77 -16.52
C GLU A 275 5.53 15.79 -15.61
N VAL A 276 4.36 15.44 -15.09
CA VAL A 276 3.59 16.28 -14.17
C VAL A 276 4.33 16.45 -12.84
N LEU A 277 4.75 15.35 -12.22
CA LEU A 277 5.48 15.38 -10.96
C LEU A 277 6.84 16.09 -11.07
N ASN A 278 7.53 15.98 -12.21
CA ASN A 278 8.74 16.74 -12.49
C ASN A 278 8.49 18.25 -12.50
N LYS A 279 7.41 18.72 -13.16
CA LYS A 279 7.04 20.15 -13.19
C LYS A 279 6.75 20.70 -11.79
N GLU A 280 6.29 19.85 -10.89
CA GLU A 280 6.02 20.16 -9.49
C GLU A 280 7.28 20.07 -8.61
N GLY A 281 8.42 19.60 -9.14
CA GLY A 281 9.66 19.41 -8.38
C GLY A 281 9.61 18.22 -7.41
N SER A 282 8.73 17.25 -7.66
CA SER A 282 8.66 16.03 -6.86
C SER A 282 9.82 15.09 -7.20
N HIS A 283 10.54 14.63 -6.18
CA HIS A 283 11.72 13.77 -6.33
C HIS A 283 11.48 12.29 -6.05
N SER A 284 10.26 11.93 -5.62
CA SER A 284 9.95 10.55 -5.21
C SER A 284 8.61 10.06 -5.77
N LEU A 285 8.67 9.01 -6.59
CA LEU A 285 7.54 8.20 -7.02
C LEU A 285 7.87 6.72 -6.81
N THR A 286 7.21 6.07 -5.86
CA THR A 286 7.37 4.62 -5.62
C THR A 286 6.22 3.84 -6.27
N PHE A 287 6.53 2.67 -6.81
CA PHE A 287 5.50 1.72 -7.27
C PHE A 287 5.06 0.77 -6.15
N GLY A 288 5.54 1.01 -4.94
CA GLY A 288 5.35 0.18 -3.77
C GLY A 288 6.17 -1.10 -3.80
N VAL A 289 6.01 -1.86 -2.72
CA VAL A 289 6.78 -3.07 -2.43
C VAL A 289 6.72 -4.13 -3.55
N ALA A 290 7.90 -4.57 -4.00
CA ALA A 290 8.12 -5.74 -4.83
C ALA A 290 9.12 -6.72 -4.18
N GLY A 291 8.96 -8.01 -4.45
CA GLY A 291 9.89 -9.03 -3.96
C GLY A 291 11.21 -9.00 -4.72
N THR A 292 12.35 -9.13 -4.01
CA THR A 292 13.70 -9.29 -4.58
C THR A 292 14.40 -10.51 -3.97
N GLU A 293 15.66 -10.79 -4.33
CA GLU A 293 16.44 -11.88 -3.72
C GLU A 293 16.72 -11.60 -2.22
N LEU A 294 16.58 -12.62 -1.36
CA LEU A 294 16.83 -12.48 0.08
C LEU A 294 18.31 -12.20 0.36
N LYS A 295 18.59 -11.07 1.02
CA LYS A 295 19.88 -10.75 1.61
C LYS A 295 19.76 -10.81 3.13
N ALA A 296 20.62 -11.60 3.76
CA ALA A 296 20.75 -11.57 5.22
C ALA A 296 21.27 -10.19 5.64
N VAL A 297 20.57 -9.55 6.57
CA VAL A 297 21.00 -8.33 7.25
C VAL A 297 21.14 -8.69 8.73
N ASP A 298 21.96 -7.94 9.46
CA ASP A 298 22.44 -8.09 10.84
C ASP A 298 21.81 -9.15 11.78
N ASN A 299 22.65 -9.74 12.64
CA ASN A 299 22.32 -10.72 13.68
C ASN A 299 21.88 -12.13 13.23
N ILE A 300 22.14 -12.54 11.98
CA ILE A 300 21.83 -13.91 11.52
C ILE A 300 23.09 -14.71 11.16
N LYS A 301 23.29 -15.87 11.81
CA LYS A 301 24.30 -16.89 11.45
C LYS A 301 23.63 -18.26 11.30
N GLY A 302 23.91 -19.00 10.21
CA GLY A 302 23.63 -20.44 10.08
C GLY A 302 22.39 -20.87 9.24
N TRP A 303 22.02 -22.16 9.37
CA TRP A 303 21.00 -22.89 8.58
C TRP A 303 19.58 -22.27 8.57
N LYS A 304 19.26 -21.41 9.55
CA LYS A 304 18.00 -20.65 9.61
C LYS A 304 17.85 -19.69 8.41
N ILE A 305 18.95 -19.13 7.88
CA ILE A 305 18.94 -18.29 6.67
C ILE A 305 18.48 -19.09 5.45
N GLN A 306 18.95 -20.33 5.31
CA GLN A 306 18.62 -21.16 4.14
C GLN A 306 17.14 -21.55 4.12
N THR A 307 16.54 -21.81 5.29
CA THR A 307 15.10 -22.10 5.39
C THR A 307 14.26 -20.86 5.08
N LEU A 308 14.61 -19.70 5.65
CA LEU A 308 13.91 -18.44 5.39
C LEU A 308 14.09 -17.99 3.93
N ALA A 309 15.28 -18.20 3.35
CA ALA A 309 15.56 -17.99 1.92
C ALA A 309 14.70 -18.89 1.04
N ALA A 310 14.63 -20.19 1.34
CA ALA A 310 13.84 -21.14 0.57
C ALA A 310 12.34 -20.82 0.65
N THR A 311 11.83 -20.47 1.84
CA THR A 311 10.43 -20.11 2.00
C THR A 311 10.10 -18.77 1.35
N TYR A 312 10.97 -17.78 1.50
CA TYR A 312 10.79 -16.47 0.87
C TYR A 312 10.91 -16.56 -0.65
N ASN A 313 11.89 -17.27 -1.19
CA ASN A 313 12.01 -17.52 -2.63
C ASN A 313 10.82 -18.31 -3.15
N GLY A 314 10.25 -19.22 -2.34
CA GLY A 314 9.01 -19.93 -2.61
C GLY A 314 7.80 -19.00 -2.69
N ILE A 315 7.68 -18.03 -1.78
CA ILE A 315 6.65 -16.97 -1.81
C ILE A 315 6.87 -16.07 -3.04
N SER A 316 8.04 -15.48 -3.20
CA SER A 316 8.39 -14.60 -4.33
C SER A 316 8.14 -15.26 -5.69
N SER A 317 8.48 -16.55 -5.82
CA SER A 317 8.23 -17.36 -7.03
C SER A 317 6.75 -17.71 -7.23
N ALA A 318 6.04 -18.11 -6.16
CA ALA A 318 4.61 -18.45 -6.24
C ALA A 318 3.73 -17.24 -6.61
N PHE A 319 4.19 -16.04 -6.28
CA PHE A 319 3.43 -14.79 -6.47
C PHE A 319 3.98 -13.89 -7.60
N HIS A 320 4.95 -14.38 -8.41
CA HIS A 320 5.55 -13.66 -9.54
C HIS A 320 6.01 -12.23 -9.22
N LEU A 321 6.50 -12.01 -8.00
CA LEU A 321 6.85 -10.68 -7.52
C LEU A 321 8.00 -10.03 -8.31
N GLY A 322 8.87 -10.84 -8.92
CA GLY A 322 9.97 -10.38 -9.78
C GLY A 322 9.52 -9.74 -11.11
N ASN A 323 8.47 -10.27 -11.75
CA ASN A 323 8.01 -9.77 -13.07
C ASN A 323 7.46 -8.33 -13.01
N LYS A 324 7.07 -7.85 -11.81
CA LYS A 324 6.63 -6.46 -11.60
C LYS A 324 7.80 -5.48 -11.58
N SER A 325 8.98 -5.91 -11.14
CA SER A 325 10.19 -5.06 -11.10
C SER A 325 10.67 -4.73 -12.54
N ASP A 326 10.56 -5.68 -13.49
CA ASP A 326 10.91 -5.46 -14.90
C ASP A 326 10.08 -4.36 -15.59
N PHE A 327 8.81 -4.19 -15.18
CA PHE A 327 7.97 -3.11 -15.69
C PHE A 327 8.47 -1.75 -15.19
N ARG A 328 8.92 -1.68 -13.94
CA ARG A 328 9.30 -0.44 -13.26
C ARG A 328 10.71 0.00 -13.62
N ALA A 329 11.61 -0.96 -13.86
CA ALA A 329 12.96 -0.73 -14.40
C ALA A 329 12.95 0.04 -15.74
N LYS A 330 11.86 -0.04 -16.51
CA LYS A 330 11.66 0.75 -17.75
C LYS A 330 11.77 2.26 -17.55
N PHE A 331 11.49 2.75 -16.34
CA PHE A 331 11.43 4.16 -15.99
C PHE A 331 12.64 4.60 -15.15
N GLY A 332 13.74 3.83 -15.15
CA GLY A 332 14.94 4.18 -14.40
C GLY A 332 14.81 4.04 -12.88
N GLY A 333 13.87 3.21 -12.42
CA GLY A 333 13.68 2.98 -10.98
C GLY A 333 14.93 2.39 -10.32
N HIS A 334 15.25 2.89 -9.13
CA HIS A 334 16.25 2.30 -8.25
C HIS A 334 15.57 1.51 -7.13
N GLU A 335 16.33 0.59 -6.54
CA GLU A 335 15.84 -0.28 -5.48
C GLU A 335 16.09 0.36 -4.12
N ASP A 336 15.03 0.64 -3.38
CA ASP A 336 15.14 0.96 -1.95
C ASP A 336 14.82 -0.29 -1.11
N ARG A 337 15.58 -0.54 -0.06
CA ARG A 337 15.46 -1.77 0.72
C ARG A 337 14.43 -1.59 1.82
N VAL A 338 13.54 -2.56 1.96
CA VAL A 338 12.69 -2.69 3.14
C VAL A 338 13.02 -3.95 3.92
N TYR A 339 12.62 -3.95 5.19
CA TYR A 339 13.04 -4.94 6.16
C TYR A 339 11.84 -5.66 6.78
N ILE A 340 12.11 -6.87 7.26
CA ILE A 340 11.22 -7.63 8.15
C ILE A 340 11.98 -7.84 9.44
N ALA A 341 11.44 -7.37 10.56
CA ALA A 341 12.04 -7.46 11.88
C ALA A 341 11.13 -8.23 12.86
N TYR A 342 11.73 -9.10 13.66
CA TYR A 342 11.00 -9.98 14.58
C TYR A 342 11.84 -10.32 15.82
N PRO A 343 11.20 -10.53 17.00
CA PRO A 343 11.90 -10.97 18.19
C PRO A 343 12.72 -12.25 17.95
N VAL A 344 13.85 -12.39 18.62
CA VAL A 344 14.70 -13.60 18.51
C VAL A 344 13.87 -14.86 18.76
N ASP A 345 14.04 -15.86 17.91
CA ASP A 345 13.33 -17.15 17.91
C ASP A 345 11.80 -17.08 17.75
N SER A 346 11.24 -15.93 17.37
CA SER A 346 9.79 -15.79 17.13
C SER A 346 9.35 -16.19 15.70
N LEU A 347 10.25 -16.11 14.71
CA LEU A 347 9.98 -16.47 13.32
C LEU A 347 10.36 -17.93 13.02
N GLY A 348 9.58 -18.86 13.58
CA GLY A 348 9.56 -20.26 13.15
C GLY A 348 8.53 -20.50 12.03
N MET A 349 8.28 -21.76 11.66
CA MET A 349 7.27 -22.14 10.64
C MET A 349 5.90 -21.50 10.92
N LYS A 350 5.48 -21.41 12.19
CA LYS A 350 4.20 -20.75 12.56
C LYS A 350 4.16 -19.26 12.22
N GLY A 351 5.27 -18.53 12.36
CA GLY A 351 5.34 -17.11 12.00
C GLY A 351 5.32 -16.92 10.49
N ILE A 352 5.99 -17.81 9.76
CA ILE A 352 5.92 -17.87 8.30
C ILE A 352 4.48 -18.16 7.84
N ASP A 353 3.84 -19.17 8.42
CA ASP A 353 2.45 -19.52 8.11
C ASP A 353 1.50 -18.37 8.45
N ALA A 354 1.76 -17.62 9.52
CA ALA A 354 1.00 -16.42 9.86
C ALA A 354 1.11 -15.34 8.78
N ILE A 355 2.33 -15.06 8.27
CA ILE A 355 2.56 -14.13 7.15
C ILE A 355 1.84 -14.63 5.90
N ILE A 356 2.05 -15.90 5.52
CA ILE A 356 1.41 -16.47 4.33
C ILE A 356 -0.12 -16.42 4.44
N SER A 357 -0.66 -16.67 5.63
CA SER A 357 -2.09 -16.62 5.90
C SER A 357 -2.64 -15.22 5.64
N VAL A 358 -2.02 -14.16 6.17
CA VAL A 358 -2.49 -12.79 5.92
C VAL A 358 -2.34 -12.35 4.46
N LEU A 359 -1.32 -12.85 3.75
CA LEU A 359 -1.15 -12.58 2.31
C LEU A 359 -2.22 -13.29 1.45
N LYS A 360 -2.83 -14.35 1.97
CA LYS A 360 -3.84 -15.19 1.30
C LYS A 360 -5.27 -14.96 1.80
N MET A 361 -5.49 -14.07 2.77
CA MET A 361 -6.83 -13.79 3.27
C MET A 361 -7.67 -13.21 2.13
N ASP A 362 -8.69 -13.95 1.69
CA ASP A 362 -9.67 -13.44 0.74
C ASP A 362 -10.43 -12.29 1.38
N THR A 363 -10.46 -11.16 0.70
CA THR A 363 -11.26 -10.00 1.09
C THR A 363 -12.70 -10.29 0.68
N HIS A 364 -13.61 -10.21 1.65
CA HIS A 364 -15.01 -10.72 1.64
C HIS A 364 -15.23 -12.16 2.12
N ASP A 365 -14.81 -12.50 3.33
CA ASP A 365 -15.66 -13.36 4.17
C ASP A 365 -16.78 -12.48 4.75
N GLU A 366 -17.90 -12.38 4.01
CA GLU A 366 -19.21 -12.11 4.60
C GLU A 366 -19.62 -13.33 5.45
N LYS A 367 -18.92 -13.54 6.56
CA LYS A 367 -19.44 -14.31 7.69
C LYS A 367 -19.51 -13.37 8.85
N GLY A 368 -20.73 -12.92 9.10
CA GLY A 368 -21.07 -12.10 10.23
C GLY A 368 -20.51 -12.70 11.53
N GLU A 369 -19.53 -12.03 12.09
CA GLU A 369 -19.41 -11.87 13.52
C GLU A 369 -19.51 -10.38 13.82
N GLY A 370 -20.73 -9.87 13.70
CA GLY A 370 -21.16 -8.58 14.23
C GLY A 370 -21.12 -8.50 15.76
N GLU A 371 -20.28 -9.29 16.44
CA GLU A 371 -20.09 -9.26 17.90
C GLU A 371 -18.60 -9.29 18.32
N GLY A 372 -17.64 -9.25 17.37
CA GLY A 372 -16.20 -9.29 17.68
C GLY A 372 -15.41 -7.98 17.46
N GLY A 373 -16.02 -6.98 16.82
CA GLY A 373 -15.33 -5.78 16.31
C GLY A 373 -14.86 -4.77 17.36
N ASP A 374 -15.32 -4.89 18.60
CA ASP A 374 -15.14 -3.84 19.63
C ASP A 374 -14.05 -4.19 20.68
N ARG A 375 -13.55 -5.43 20.72
CA ARG A 375 -12.68 -5.89 21.82
C ARG A 375 -11.18 -5.72 21.61
N LEU A 376 -10.76 -5.39 20.39
CA LEU A 376 -9.33 -5.27 20.04
C LEU A 376 -9.00 -3.95 19.34
N GLN A 377 -9.98 -3.08 19.11
CA GLN A 377 -9.76 -1.71 18.67
C GLN A 377 -9.66 -0.80 19.90
N THR A 378 -8.45 -0.70 20.46
CA THR A 378 -8.14 0.20 21.60
C THR A 378 -8.97 -0.08 22.87
N PRO A 379 -8.57 0.41 24.06
CA PRO A 379 -9.23 0.04 25.31
C PRO A 379 -10.67 0.57 25.35
N ALA A 380 -11.64 -0.31 25.57
CA ALA A 380 -12.99 0.10 25.93
C ALA A 380 -13.01 0.64 27.38
N VAL A 381 -13.71 1.76 27.56
CA VAL A 381 -13.97 2.47 28.82
C VAL A 381 -14.50 1.53 29.91
N GLU A 382 -13.78 1.41 31.04
CA GLU A 382 -14.41 0.95 32.29
C GLU A 382 -15.39 2.04 32.75
N ARG A 383 -16.69 1.79 32.58
CA ARG A 383 -17.75 2.65 33.13
C ARG A 383 -17.70 2.53 34.65
N THR A 384 -17.18 3.53 35.33
CA THR A 384 -17.42 3.72 36.76
C THR A 384 -18.89 4.06 36.95
N ASN A 385 -19.63 3.17 37.62
CA ASN A 385 -21.00 3.45 38.05
C ASN A 385 -21.00 4.68 38.96
N PRO A 386 -21.90 5.66 38.75
CA PRO A 386 -22.10 6.71 39.74
C PRO A 386 -22.67 6.07 41.01
N ILE A 387 -21.93 6.23 42.10
CA ILE A 387 -22.40 5.88 43.44
C ILE A 387 -23.62 6.76 43.73
N SER A 388 -24.75 6.10 43.97
CA SER A 388 -25.95 6.68 44.53
C SER A 388 -25.72 7.06 46.00
N ALA A 389 -25.75 8.35 46.30
CA ALA A 389 -26.41 8.99 47.46
C ALA A 389 -26.04 10.48 47.49
#